data_AF-A0A552HAT6-F1
#
_entry.id   AF-A0A552HAT6-F1
#
_cell.length_a   1.000
_cell.length_b   1.000
_cell.length_c   1.000
_cell.angle_alpha   90.00
_cell.angle_beta   90.00
_cell.angle_gamma   90.00
#
_symmetry.space_group_name_H-M   'P 1'
#
loop_
_entity.id
_entity.type
_entity.pdbx_description
1 polymer ?
#
loop_
_entity_poly.entity_id
_entity_poly.type
_entity_poly.pdbx_seq_one_letter_code
_entity_poly.pdbx_strand_id
1 'polypeptide(L)'
;MLDFEEFKNISLKGSKMASERESVTVHKHEYLVDGRKANFCIENYLGGTYYLAPDEILYIKDQYYIQESKNSTRKGLPDLTDIQDGLFKLILYSNIDSINLNNQPINFVSKLKLTGKGIKDKITLPCQLENVEKFLVLNSDNLKEREQEIIRKLLVEVQTNKKLEIEIGAN
;
A
#
# COMPACT_ATOMS: atom_id res chain seq x y z
N MET A 1 31.73 8.76 16.73
CA MET A 1 30.61 8.36 17.61
C MET A 1 29.53 9.45 17.73
N LEU A 2 29.86 10.75 17.61
CA LEU A 2 28.89 11.87 17.55
C LEU A 2 27.92 11.80 16.35
N ASP A 3 28.39 11.34 15.19
CA ASP A 3 27.63 11.27 13.94
C ASP A 3 26.38 10.36 13.99
N PHE A 4 26.44 9.28 14.78
CA PHE A 4 25.37 8.29 14.83
C PHE A 4 24.14 8.77 15.63
N GLU A 5 24.36 9.30 16.83
CA GLU A 5 23.26 9.83 17.66
C GLU A 5 22.65 11.08 17.03
N GLU A 6 23.46 11.89 16.36
CA GLU A 6 22.97 13.06 15.62
C GLU A 6 22.08 12.62 14.42
N PHE A 7 22.52 11.66 13.62
CA PHE A 7 21.71 11.09 12.53
C PHE A 7 20.41 10.47 13.04
N LYS A 8 20.47 9.69 14.13
CA LYS A 8 19.29 9.08 14.76
C LYS A 8 18.28 10.14 15.18
N ASN A 9 18.73 11.19 15.87
CA ASN A 9 17.85 12.25 16.35
C ASN A 9 17.24 13.10 15.24
N ILE A 10 18.01 13.41 14.18
CA ILE A 10 17.52 14.13 13.01
C ILE A 10 16.48 13.29 12.27
N SER A 11 16.78 12.01 12.02
CA SER A 11 15.89 11.09 11.31
C SER A 11 14.60 10.82 12.10
N LEU A 12 14.69 10.67 13.42
CA LEU A 12 13.54 10.53 14.32
C LEU A 12 12.62 11.74 14.23
N LYS A 13 13.17 12.96 14.35
CA LYS A 13 12.38 14.19 14.24
C LYS A 13 11.74 14.33 12.85
N GLY A 14 12.49 14.03 11.79
CA GLY A 14 12.00 14.09 10.41
C GLY A 14 10.81 13.15 10.18
N SER A 15 10.95 11.88 10.57
CA SER A 15 9.88 10.87 10.39
C SER A 15 8.65 11.21 11.22
N LYS A 16 8.82 11.65 12.47
CA LYS A 16 7.71 12.08 13.33
C LYS A 16 6.93 13.23 12.71
N MET A 17 7.61 14.30 12.28
CA MET A 17 6.95 15.44 11.64
C MET A 17 6.29 15.07 10.30
N ALA A 18 6.88 14.14 9.53
CA ALA A 18 6.29 13.65 8.29
C ALA A 18 4.99 12.87 8.57
N SER A 19 5.02 11.91 9.49
CA SER A 19 3.86 11.14 9.91
C SER A 19 2.75 12.03 10.51
N GLU A 20 3.11 13.02 11.32
CA GLU A 20 2.16 14.01 11.85
C GLU A 20 1.47 14.78 10.71
N ARG A 21 2.24 15.26 9.70
CA ARG A 21 1.66 15.92 8.53
C ARG A 21 0.71 15.00 7.75
N GLU A 22 1.14 13.77 7.45
CA GLU A 22 0.37 12.79 6.68
C GLU A 22 -0.95 12.44 7.38
N SER A 23 -0.92 12.28 8.71
CA SER A 23 -2.07 11.93 9.54
C SER A 23 -3.11 13.06 9.66
N VAL A 24 -2.68 14.32 9.51
CA VAL A 24 -3.56 15.51 9.53
C VAL A 24 -4.15 15.80 8.15
N THR A 25 -3.42 15.48 7.07
CA THR A 25 -3.95 15.58 5.70
C THR A 25 -4.95 14.45 5.42
N VAL A 26 -6.23 14.73 5.59
CA VAL A 26 -7.31 13.94 4.97
C VAL A 26 -7.28 14.25 3.47
N HIS A 27 -6.64 13.39 2.67
CA HIS A 27 -6.74 13.52 1.22
C HIS A 27 -8.17 13.15 0.82
N LYS A 28 -8.89 14.11 0.25
CA LYS A 28 -10.28 14.00 -0.23
C LYS A 28 -10.51 12.91 -1.30
N HIS A 29 -9.47 12.12 -1.61
CA HIS A 29 -9.41 11.10 -2.65
C HIS A 29 -9.05 9.71 -2.12
N GLU A 30 -8.78 9.55 -0.82
CA GLU A 30 -8.55 8.25 -0.17
C GLU A 30 -9.89 7.62 0.25
N TYR A 31 -10.24 6.47 -0.34
CA TYR A 31 -11.40 5.67 0.07
C TYR A 31 -11.00 4.73 1.21
N LEU A 32 -11.01 5.28 2.42
CA LEU A 32 -10.69 4.55 3.64
C LEU A 32 -11.89 3.67 4.06
N VAL A 33 -11.64 2.40 4.39
CA VAL A 33 -12.63 1.40 4.84
C VAL A 33 -13.14 1.73 6.24
N ASP A 34 -12.27 2.28 7.10
CA ASP A 34 -12.54 2.60 8.51
C ASP A 34 -12.21 4.07 8.90
N GLY A 35 -11.67 4.86 7.97
CA GLY A 35 -11.58 6.32 8.09
C GLY A 35 -10.55 6.85 9.10
N ARG A 36 -9.64 6.01 9.61
CA ARG A 36 -8.59 6.41 10.55
C ARG A 36 -7.21 6.14 9.97
N LYS A 37 -6.45 7.21 9.70
CA LYS A 37 -5.03 7.11 9.37
C LYS A 37 -4.28 6.49 10.56
N ALA A 38 -3.59 5.38 10.31
CA ALA A 38 -2.93 4.61 11.34
C ALA A 38 -1.44 4.92 11.33
N ASN A 39 -0.94 5.57 12.39
CA ASN A 39 0.49 5.75 12.60
C ASN A 39 1.03 4.57 13.42
N PHE A 40 2.10 3.93 12.94
CA PHE A 40 2.84 2.96 13.73
C PHE A 40 4.33 3.27 13.67
N CYS A 41 5.06 2.93 14.74
CA CYS A 41 6.49 3.10 14.79
C CYS A 41 7.20 1.77 14.60
N ILE A 42 8.29 1.78 13.83
CA ILE A 42 9.24 0.67 13.76
C ILE A 42 10.51 1.05 14.50
N GLU A 43 11.13 0.09 15.14
CA GLU A 43 12.48 0.21 15.68
C GLU A 43 13.41 -0.64 14.83
N ASN A 44 14.50 -0.04 14.33
CA ASN A 44 15.50 -0.81 13.61
C ASN A 44 16.47 -1.51 14.59
N TYR A 45 17.31 -2.42 14.08
CA TYR A 45 18.29 -3.16 14.89
C TYR A 45 19.35 -2.29 15.59
N LEU A 46 19.42 -1.00 15.25
CA LEU A 46 20.32 -0.01 15.85
C LEU A 46 19.63 0.85 16.93
N GLY A 47 18.38 0.53 17.29
CA GLY A 47 17.58 1.25 18.29
C GLY A 47 17.04 2.59 17.80
N GLY A 48 16.99 2.81 16.48
CA GLY A 48 16.38 3.98 15.86
C GLY A 48 14.88 3.77 15.65
N THR A 49 14.05 4.66 16.19
CA THR A 49 12.60 4.64 16.00
C THR A 49 12.20 5.49 14.80
N TYR A 50 11.34 4.97 13.94
CA TYR A 50 10.80 5.69 12.78
C TYR A 50 9.28 5.61 12.78
N TYR A 51 8.64 6.75 12.55
CA TYR A 51 7.19 6.83 12.43
C TYR A 51 6.81 6.63 10.96
N LEU A 52 5.96 5.64 10.71
CA LEU A 52 5.43 5.32 9.40
C LEU A 52 3.94 5.69 9.37
N ALA A 53 3.52 6.22 8.23
CA ALA A 53 2.16 6.68 7.99
C ALA A 53 1.63 6.02 6.71
N PRO A 54 1.24 4.74 6.75
CA PRO A 54 0.41 4.17 5.69
C PRO A 54 -0.94 4.90 5.65
N ASP A 55 -1.63 4.81 4.51
CA ASP A 55 -3.00 5.33 4.41
C ASP A 55 -3.91 4.61 5.42
N GLU A 56 -3.81 3.27 5.50
CA GLU A 56 -4.62 2.44 6.39
C GLU A 56 -3.86 1.27 6.99
N ILE A 57 -4.28 0.84 8.19
CA ILE A 57 -3.94 -0.47 8.76
C ILE A 57 -5.24 -1.22 9.00
N LEU A 58 -5.43 -2.33 8.31
CA LEU A 58 -6.65 -3.14 8.39
C LEU A 58 -6.36 -4.44 9.14
N TYR A 59 -7.33 -4.94 9.90
CA TYR A 59 -7.29 -6.29 10.47
C TYR A 59 -8.47 -7.10 9.94
N ILE A 60 -8.20 -8.06 9.08
CA ILE A 60 -9.21 -8.82 8.35
C ILE A 60 -8.85 -10.31 8.43
N LYS A 61 -9.76 -11.16 8.93
CA LYS A 61 -9.58 -12.61 9.00
C LYS A 61 -8.23 -13.01 9.62
N ASP A 62 -7.93 -12.46 10.80
CA ASP A 62 -6.69 -12.72 11.55
C ASP A 62 -5.38 -12.28 10.87
N GLN A 63 -5.46 -11.42 9.84
CA GLN A 63 -4.33 -10.89 9.10
C GLN A 63 -4.31 -9.36 9.16
N TYR A 64 -3.16 -8.77 9.52
CA TYR A 64 -2.97 -7.33 9.40
C TYR A 64 -2.57 -6.95 7.97
N TYR A 65 -3.06 -5.81 7.50
CA TYR A 65 -2.68 -5.22 6.23
C TYR A 65 -2.16 -3.81 6.45
N ILE A 66 -0.99 -3.50 5.89
CA ILE A 66 -0.46 -2.14 5.80
C ILE A 66 -0.76 -1.67 4.38
N GLN A 67 -1.68 -0.72 4.23
CA GLN A 67 -2.27 -0.39 2.95
C GLN A 67 -1.92 1.03 2.49
N GLU A 68 -1.56 1.15 1.20
CA GLU A 68 -1.54 2.40 0.44
C GLU A 68 -2.67 2.36 -0.60
N SER A 69 -3.30 3.50 -0.85
CA SER A 69 -4.47 3.64 -1.71
C SER A 69 -4.22 4.66 -2.82
N LYS A 70 -4.49 4.27 -4.06
CA LYS A 70 -4.48 5.17 -5.22
C LYS A 70 -5.83 5.11 -5.93
N ASN A 71 -6.31 6.26 -6.37
CA ASN A 71 -7.66 6.42 -6.89
C ASN A 71 -7.68 7.23 -8.18
N SER A 72 -8.46 6.79 -9.16
CA SER A 72 -8.78 7.55 -10.36
C SER A 72 -10.26 7.92 -10.41
N THR A 73 -10.56 9.21 -10.37
CA THR A 73 -11.94 9.72 -10.51
C THR A 73 -12.41 9.81 -11.96
N ARG A 74 -11.49 9.63 -12.93
CA ARG A 74 -11.75 9.86 -14.37
C ARG A 74 -11.50 8.64 -15.25
N LYS A 75 -10.64 7.72 -14.84
CA LYS A 75 -10.23 6.53 -15.61
C LYS A 75 -10.52 5.26 -14.80
N GLY A 76 -10.47 4.09 -15.45
CA GLY A 76 -10.62 2.79 -14.79
C GLY A 76 -9.43 2.42 -13.90
N LEU A 77 -8.28 3.09 -14.04
CA LEU A 77 -7.10 2.86 -13.22
C LEU A 77 -6.40 4.19 -12.85
N PRO A 78 -5.71 4.27 -11.69
CA PRO A 78 -4.79 5.37 -11.39
C PRO A 78 -3.66 5.48 -12.43
N ASP A 79 -3.06 6.66 -12.54
CA ASP A 79 -1.96 6.86 -13.49
C ASP A 79 -0.72 6.08 -13.05
N LEU A 80 0.13 5.70 -14.02
CA LEU A 80 1.29 4.84 -13.76
C LEU A 80 2.22 5.42 -12.69
N THR A 81 2.38 6.76 -12.65
CA THR A 81 3.19 7.44 -11.64
C THR A 81 2.63 7.27 -10.23
N ASP A 82 1.30 7.29 -10.08
CA ASP A 82 0.63 7.09 -8.79
C ASP A 82 0.78 5.63 -8.32
N ILE A 83 0.67 4.68 -9.25
CA ILE A 83 0.88 3.25 -8.96
C ILE A 83 2.34 3.02 -8.54
N GLN A 84 3.30 3.60 -9.26
CA GLN A 84 4.73 3.48 -8.95
C GLN A 84 5.07 4.09 -7.59
N ASP A 85 4.50 5.25 -7.25
CA ASP A 85 4.66 5.87 -5.93
C ASP A 85 4.12 4.96 -4.82
N GLY A 86 2.92 4.40 -5.00
CA GLY A 86 2.34 3.45 -4.04
C GLY A 86 3.22 2.22 -3.86
N LEU A 87 3.66 1.59 -4.96
CA LEU A 87 4.57 0.44 -4.91
C LEU A 87 5.89 0.79 -4.20
N PHE A 88 6.47 1.96 -4.49
CA PHE A 88 7.73 2.40 -3.89
C PHE A 88 7.62 2.49 -2.36
N LYS A 89 6.53 3.07 -1.84
CA LYS A 89 6.27 3.08 -0.39
C LYS A 89 6.13 1.67 0.18
N LEU A 90 5.40 0.80 -0.51
CA LEU A 90 5.16 -0.58 -0.06
C LEU A 90 6.43 -1.46 -0.08
N ILE A 91 7.48 -1.11 -0.83
CA ILE A 91 8.79 -1.78 -0.75
C ILE A 91 9.32 -1.70 0.68
N LEU A 92 9.19 -0.56 1.36
CA LEU A 92 9.63 -0.43 2.74
C LEU A 92 8.86 -1.39 3.65
N TYR A 93 7.52 -1.38 3.55
CA TYR A 93 6.67 -2.17 4.43
C TYR A 93 6.82 -3.67 4.18
N SER A 94 6.90 -4.09 2.91
CA SER A 94 7.02 -5.51 2.55
C SER A 94 8.37 -6.11 2.96
N ASN A 95 9.39 -5.28 3.17
CA ASN A 95 10.71 -5.70 3.66
C ASN A 95 10.85 -5.63 5.19
N ILE A 96 9.83 -5.21 5.93
CA ILE A 96 9.85 -5.32 7.39
C ILE A 96 9.88 -6.81 7.76
N ASP A 97 10.86 -7.19 8.58
CA ASP A 97 11.05 -8.59 8.98
C ASP A 97 9.91 -9.06 9.90
N SER A 98 9.70 -8.34 11.00
CA SER A 98 8.67 -8.59 12.00
C SER A 98 8.08 -7.29 12.55
N ILE A 99 6.82 -7.35 12.96
CA ILE A 99 6.14 -6.27 13.70
C ILE A 99 5.59 -6.88 14.99
N ASN A 100 5.79 -6.18 16.10
CA ASN A 100 5.28 -6.58 17.40
C ASN A 100 4.16 -5.63 17.85
N LEU A 101 3.01 -6.18 18.18
CA LEU A 101 1.91 -5.47 18.83
C LEU A 101 1.81 -5.97 20.28
N ASN A 102 1.98 -5.08 21.26
CA ASN A 102 1.99 -5.44 22.70
C ASN A 102 2.97 -6.59 23.03
N ASN A 103 4.19 -6.54 22.46
CA ASN A 103 5.21 -7.58 22.56
C ASN A 103 4.81 -8.95 21.99
N GLN A 104 3.74 -9.02 21.19
CA GLN A 104 3.36 -10.22 20.44
C GLN A 104 3.66 -10.02 18.95
N PRO A 105 4.35 -10.96 18.29
CA PRO A 105 4.57 -10.86 16.86
C PRO A 105 3.24 -10.98 16.13
N ILE A 106 3.06 -10.14 15.10
CA ILE A 106 1.87 -10.18 14.24
C ILE A 106 2.28 -10.57 12.81
N ASN A 107 1.40 -11.33 12.15
CA ASN A 107 1.47 -11.50 10.72
C ASN A 107 0.89 -10.26 10.04
N PHE A 108 1.59 -9.75 9.03
CA PHE A 108 1.13 -8.62 8.24
C PHE A 108 1.44 -8.82 6.75
N VAL A 109 0.68 -8.15 5.89
CA VAL A 109 0.88 -8.10 4.43
C VAL A 109 0.81 -6.63 4.00
N SER A 110 1.68 -6.22 3.08
CA SER A 110 1.61 -4.91 2.44
C SER A 110 0.59 -4.96 1.31
N LYS A 111 -0.29 -3.96 1.21
CA LYS A 111 -1.36 -3.96 0.22
C LYS A 111 -1.41 -2.66 -0.56
N LEU A 112 -1.48 -2.75 -1.89
CA LEU A 112 -1.84 -1.62 -2.74
C LEU A 112 -3.32 -1.73 -3.13
N LYS A 113 -4.12 -0.73 -2.76
CA LYS A 113 -5.51 -0.63 -3.20
C LYS A 113 -5.61 0.36 -4.36
N LEU A 114 -5.99 -0.13 -5.53
CA LEU A 114 -6.20 0.66 -6.73
C LEU A 114 -7.71 0.75 -7.00
N THR A 115 -8.23 1.97 -7.04
CA THR A 115 -9.64 2.24 -7.33
C THR A 115 -9.77 3.09 -8.60
N GLY A 116 -10.76 2.75 -9.43
CA GLY A 116 -11.05 3.52 -10.64
C GLY A 116 -12.53 3.65 -10.95
N LYS A 117 -12.85 4.67 -11.76
CA LYS A 117 -14.22 4.95 -12.21
C LYS A 117 -14.68 3.89 -13.22
N GLY A 118 -15.87 3.34 -12.99
CA GLY A 118 -16.54 2.44 -13.94
C GLY A 118 -16.02 1.00 -13.92
N ILE A 119 -15.09 0.67 -13.01
CA ILE A 119 -14.68 -0.72 -12.80
C ILE A 119 -15.87 -1.53 -12.27
N LYS A 120 -16.09 -2.67 -12.90
CA LYS A 120 -17.07 -3.69 -12.53
C LYS A 120 -16.33 -4.76 -11.74
N ASP A 121 -16.91 -5.14 -10.61
CA ASP A 121 -16.39 -6.15 -9.70
C ASP A 121 -15.03 -5.77 -9.06
N LYS A 122 -14.42 -6.71 -8.33
CA LYS A 122 -13.12 -6.53 -7.67
C LYS A 122 -12.22 -7.74 -7.92
N ILE A 123 -10.93 -7.50 -8.06
CA ILE A 123 -9.90 -8.55 -8.10
C ILE A 123 -8.82 -8.29 -7.05
N THR A 124 -8.30 -9.37 -6.48
CA THR A 124 -7.13 -9.35 -5.58
C THR A 124 -6.03 -10.19 -6.21
N LEU A 125 -4.81 -9.65 -6.23
CA LEU A 125 -3.59 -10.27 -6.70
C LEU A 125 -2.68 -10.57 -5.49
N PRO A 126 -1.97 -11.71 -5.46
CA PRO A 126 -1.83 -12.68 -6.55
C PRO A 126 -3.09 -13.54 -6.74
N CYS A 127 -3.38 -13.89 -7.99
CA CYS A 127 -4.40 -14.88 -8.34
C CYS A 127 -4.03 -15.59 -9.65
N GLN A 128 -4.88 -16.51 -10.11
CA GLN A 128 -4.66 -17.24 -11.36
C GLN A 128 -4.80 -16.29 -12.56
N LEU A 129 -4.00 -16.50 -13.61
CA LEU A 129 -4.01 -15.66 -14.82
C LEU A 129 -5.39 -15.62 -15.46
N GLU A 130 -6.13 -16.73 -15.44
CA GLU A 130 -7.49 -16.82 -15.97
C GLU A 130 -8.46 -15.87 -15.26
N ASN A 131 -8.26 -15.62 -13.96
CA ASN A 131 -9.09 -14.69 -13.20
C ASN A 131 -8.77 -13.24 -13.59
N VAL A 132 -7.48 -12.94 -13.84
CA VAL A 132 -7.08 -11.62 -14.37
C VAL A 132 -7.69 -11.40 -15.75
N GLU A 133 -7.55 -12.34 -16.69
CA GLU A 133 -8.11 -12.17 -18.03
C GLU A 133 -9.64 -12.03 -18.01
N LYS A 134 -10.35 -12.78 -17.16
CA LYS A 134 -11.81 -12.59 -16.96
C LYS A 134 -12.14 -11.18 -16.46
N PHE A 135 -11.38 -10.68 -15.49
CA PHE A 135 -11.57 -9.32 -14.97
C PHE A 135 -11.29 -8.25 -16.03
N LEU A 136 -10.26 -8.43 -16.87
CA LEU A 136 -9.94 -7.52 -17.97
C LEU A 136 -11.03 -7.49 -19.04
N VAL A 137 -11.55 -8.66 -19.44
CA VAL A 137 -12.67 -8.76 -20.39
C VAL A 137 -13.92 -8.09 -19.85
N LEU A 138 -14.26 -8.28 -18.57
CA LEU A 138 -15.41 -7.63 -17.94
C LEU A 138 -15.31 -6.09 -17.97
N ASN A 139 -14.08 -5.58 -17.92
CA ASN A 139 -13.76 -4.16 -17.78
C ASN A 139 -13.18 -3.53 -19.05
N SER A 140 -13.27 -4.18 -20.21
CA SER A 140 -12.69 -3.70 -21.49
C SER A 140 -13.19 -2.32 -21.92
N ASP A 141 -14.42 -1.96 -21.52
CA ASP A 141 -15.01 -0.65 -21.82
C ASP A 141 -14.34 0.50 -21.04
N ASN A 142 -13.73 0.20 -19.89
CA ASN A 142 -13.18 1.19 -18.95
C ASN A 142 -11.66 1.06 -18.72
N LEU A 143 -11.06 -0.06 -19.14
CA LEU A 143 -9.62 -0.31 -19.10
C LEU A 143 -9.04 -0.36 -20.50
N LYS A 144 -8.21 0.64 -20.83
CA LYS A 144 -7.46 0.71 -22.08
C LYS A 144 -6.41 -0.40 -22.12
N GLU A 145 -5.98 -0.78 -23.32
CA GLU A 145 -4.93 -1.80 -23.52
C GLU A 145 -3.67 -1.56 -22.65
N ARG A 146 -3.23 -0.31 -22.53
CA ARG A 146 -2.09 0.05 -21.66
C ARG A 146 -2.37 -0.22 -20.17
N GLU A 147 -3.58 0.03 -19.69
CA GLU A 147 -3.98 -0.22 -18.30
C GLU A 147 -4.09 -1.74 -18.05
N GLN A 148 -4.59 -2.50 -19.02
CA GLN A 148 -4.62 -3.96 -18.96
C GLN A 148 -3.20 -4.55 -18.88
N GLU A 149 -2.26 -4.03 -19.67
CA GLU A 149 -0.85 -4.44 -19.61
C GLU A 149 -0.22 -4.12 -18.25
N ILE A 150 -0.56 -2.97 -17.65
CA ILE A 150 -0.14 -2.63 -16.29
C ILE A 150 -0.66 -3.68 -15.30
N ILE A 151 -1.93 -4.06 -15.34
CA ILE A 151 -2.50 -5.07 -14.43
C ILE A 151 -1.77 -6.42 -14.57
N ARG A 152 -1.43 -6.84 -15.79
CA ARG A 152 -0.63 -8.06 -16.01
C ARG A 152 0.78 -7.93 -15.40
N LYS A 153 1.42 -6.78 -15.50
CA LYS A 153 2.72 -6.52 -14.84
C LYS A 153 2.60 -6.52 -13.32
N LEU A 154 1.52 -5.97 -12.77
CA LEU A 154 1.23 -6.02 -11.34
C LEU A 154 1.04 -7.45 -10.84
N LEU A 155 0.45 -8.35 -11.64
CA LEU A 155 0.38 -9.78 -11.31
C LEU A 155 1.79 -10.39 -11.15
N VAL A 156 2.70 -10.11 -12.08
CA VAL A 156 4.09 -10.58 -12.01
C VAL A 156 4.81 -10.02 -10.78
N GLU A 157 4.57 -8.75 -10.45
CA GLU A 157 5.16 -8.08 -9.29
C GLU A 157 4.77 -8.78 -7.97
N VAL A 158 3.48 -9.07 -7.76
CA VAL A 158 3.02 -9.75 -6.53
C VAL A 158 3.41 -11.23 -6.48
N GLN A 159 3.61 -11.87 -7.63
CA GLN A 159 4.14 -13.24 -7.68
C GLN A 159 5.61 -13.28 -7.23
N THR A 160 6.36 -12.21 -7.48
CA THR A 160 7.76 -12.07 -7.07
C THR A 160 7.86 -11.64 -5.59
N ASN A 161 7.01 -10.70 -5.17
CA ASN A 161 7.02 -10.11 -3.84
C ASN A 161 5.94 -10.72 -2.94
N LYS A 162 6.28 -11.80 -2.23
CA LYS A 162 5.31 -12.61 -1.45
C LYS A 162 4.59 -11.87 -0.30
N LYS A 163 5.12 -10.75 0.17
CA LYS A 163 4.51 -9.90 1.20
C LYS A 163 3.69 -8.74 0.61
N LEU A 164 3.47 -8.71 -0.71
CA LEU A 164 2.70 -7.69 -1.41
C LEU A 164 1.42 -8.28 -2.01
N GLU A 165 0.29 -7.67 -1.70
CA GLU A 165 -0.98 -7.89 -2.37
C GLU A 165 -1.44 -6.63 -3.09
N ILE A 166 -2.22 -6.80 -4.16
CA ILE A 166 -2.83 -5.68 -4.88
C ILE A 166 -4.31 -5.95 -5.06
N GLU A 167 -5.14 -5.00 -4.65
CA GLU A 167 -6.58 -5.04 -4.87
C GLU A 167 -6.97 -3.98 -5.90
N ILE A 168 -7.78 -4.37 -6.90
CA ILE A 168 -8.27 -3.48 -7.94
C ILE A 168 -9.78 -3.54 -7.97
N GLY A 169 -10.45 -2.39 -7.89
CA GLY A 169 -11.91 -2.31 -7.87
C GLY A 169 -12.46 -0.94 -8.20
N ALA A 170 -13.78 -0.77 -8.02
CA ALA A 170 -14.45 0.51 -8.14
C ALA A 170 -14.07 1.47 -6.99
N ASN A 171 -14.24 2.77 -7.25
CA ASN A 171 -14.21 3.82 -6.23
C ASN A 171 -15.37 3.66 -5.23
#